data_AF-A0A1F3SQU8-F1
#
_entry.id   AF-A0A1F3SQU8-F1
#
_cell.length_a   1.000
_cell.length_b   1.000
_cell.length_c   1.000
_cell.angle_alpha   90.00
_cell.angle_beta   90.00
_cell.angle_gamma   90.00
#
_symmetry.space_group_name_H-M   'P 1'
#
loop_
_entity.id
_entity.type
_entity.pdbx_description
1 polymer ?
#
loop_
_entity_poly.entity_id
_entity_poly.type
_entity_poly.pdbx_seq_one_letter_code
_entity_poly.pdbx_strand_id
1 'polypeptide(L)'
;MFYASNFFYYLNIFYNNSDCSTWNTMITHILTISLAVFFIASSGCRFKNSSPHLLDPIYLDLEKELRATEQQIGEVKKKIESAKDDFGKSQPRTIERVNSMNDLGKAEKMLIRLQEMQEFYNIRLKRREVEDKINYEKAFADNADWPDKKEFEAYLVNKKLMNASRNWNLRVPKKEVKDTPNKD
;
A
#
# COMPACT_ATOMS: atom_id res chain seq x y z
N MET A 1 1.05 13.33 33.05
CA MET A 1 -0.11 13.71 33.89
C MET A 1 -1.30 12.92 33.39
N PHE A 2 -1.60 11.77 34.01
CA PHE A 2 -2.93 11.16 34.15
C PHE A 2 -2.78 9.97 35.11
N TYR A 3 -3.69 9.88 36.07
CA TYR A 3 -3.60 9.15 37.32
C TYR A 3 -3.76 7.64 37.13
N ALA A 4 -2.77 6.86 37.57
CA ALA A 4 -2.84 5.39 37.67
C ALA A 4 -2.26 4.95 39.01
N SER A 5 -2.93 5.33 40.09
CA SER A 5 -2.56 4.93 41.45
C SER A 5 -3.81 5.05 42.29
N ASN A 6 -4.54 3.93 42.47
CA ASN A 6 -5.45 3.62 43.60
C ASN A 6 -6.46 2.50 43.25
N PHE A 7 -6.00 1.36 42.74
CA PHE A 7 -6.87 0.19 42.53
C PHE A 7 -6.33 -1.10 43.16
N PHE A 8 -5.65 -0.99 44.31
CA PHE A 8 -5.06 -2.15 45.00
C PHE A 8 -5.41 -2.26 46.50
N TYR A 9 -6.39 -1.51 47.00
CA TYR A 9 -6.67 -1.45 48.45
C TYR A 9 -7.95 -2.13 48.96
N TYR A 10 -8.72 -2.83 48.11
CA TYR A 10 -9.99 -3.46 48.55
C TYR A 10 -10.08 -4.96 48.30
N LEU A 11 -9.03 -5.72 48.64
CA LEU A 11 -9.04 -7.19 48.51
C LEU A 11 -8.52 -7.95 49.74
N ASN A 12 -8.61 -7.36 50.94
CA ASN A 12 -8.17 -8.02 52.17
C ASN A 12 -9.09 -7.81 53.37
N ILE A 13 -10.39 -7.91 53.17
CA ILE A 13 -11.33 -8.05 54.29
C ILE A 13 -12.36 -9.08 53.85
N PHE A 14 -12.15 -10.34 54.25
CA PHE A 14 -13.15 -11.40 54.51
C PHE A 14 -12.44 -12.77 54.45
N TYR A 15 -11.62 -13.06 55.46
CA TYR A 15 -11.20 -14.42 55.79
C TYR A 15 -11.12 -14.55 57.31
N ASN A 16 -12.29 -14.72 57.92
CA ASN A 16 -12.42 -15.42 59.19
C ASN A 16 -13.90 -15.67 59.45
N ASN A 17 -14.39 -16.80 58.96
CA ASN A 17 -15.46 -17.55 59.60
C ASN A 17 -15.34 -19.02 59.21
N SER A 18 -15.22 -19.82 60.26
CA SER A 18 -15.04 -21.26 60.29
C SER A 18 -16.26 -22.00 59.71
N ASP A 19 -15.99 -23.12 59.04
CA ASP A 19 -16.92 -24.22 58.78
C ASP A 19 -18.01 -24.05 57.70
N CYS A 20 -17.67 -23.40 56.58
CA CYS A 20 -18.34 -23.61 55.28
C CYS A 20 -17.32 -23.62 54.12
N SER A 21 -16.11 -24.11 54.40
CA SER A 21 -14.88 -23.86 53.62
C SER A 21 -14.71 -24.71 52.35
N THR A 22 -15.55 -25.72 52.08
CA THR A 22 -15.39 -26.59 50.90
C THR A 22 -16.10 -26.06 49.66
N TRP A 23 -17.17 -25.28 49.82
CA TRP A 23 -17.95 -24.77 48.68
C TRP A 23 -17.25 -23.62 47.96
N ASN A 24 -16.63 -22.70 48.72
CA ASN A 24 -15.89 -21.58 48.11
C ASN A 24 -14.64 -22.06 47.37
N THR A 25 -13.92 -23.05 47.88
CA THR A 25 -12.77 -23.65 47.17
C THR A 25 -13.23 -24.35 45.90
N MET A 26 -14.35 -25.08 45.95
CA MET A 26 -14.93 -25.75 44.79
C MET A 26 -15.34 -24.76 43.67
N ILE A 27 -15.98 -23.64 44.03
CA ILE A 27 -16.37 -22.59 43.08
C ILE A 27 -15.13 -21.94 42.45
N THR A 28 -14.10 -21.62 43.24
CA THR A 28 -12.86 -21.03 42.71
C THR A 28 -12.16 -21.97 41.72
N HIS A 29 -12.13 -23.28 41.99
CA HIS A 29 -11.55 -24.26 41.08
C HIS A 29 -12.34 -24.37 39.77
N ILE A 30 -13.68 -24.39 39.82
CA ILE A 30 -14.52 -24.42 38.61
C ILE A 30 -14.29 -23.19 37.74
N LEU A 31 -14.21 -21.99 38.34
CA LEU A 31 -13.94 -20.75 37.61
C LEU A 31 -12.54 -20.75 36.98
N THR A 32 -11.52 -21.21 37.70
CA THR A 32 -10.16 -21.31 37.13
C THR A 32 -10.06 -22.32 35.98
N ILE A 33 -10.77 -23.46 36.07
CA ILE A 33 -10.79 -24.48 35.01
C ILE A 33 -11.54 -23.95 33.78
N SER A 34 -12.69 -23.28 33.98
CA SER A 34 -13.44 -22.66 32.89
C SER A 34 -12.61 -21.60 32.16
N LEU A 35 -11.89 -20.77 32.90
CA LEU A 35 -10.98 -19.77 32.33
C LEU A 35 -9.82 -20.42 31.57
N ALA A 36 -9.22 -21.48 32.11
CA ALA A 36 -8.14 -22.22 31.44
C ALA A 36 -8.61 -22.88 30.14
N VAL A 37 -9.81 -23.49 30.12
CA VAL A 37 -10.41 -24.08 28.91
C VAL A 37 -10.71 -23.00 27.87
N PHE A 38 -11.19 -21.82 28.29
CA PHE A 38 -11.39 -20.68 27.39
C PHE A 38 -10.07 -20.23 26.75
N PHE A 39 -8.98 -20.14 27.52
CA PHE A 39 -7.67 -19.80 26.98
C PHE A 39 -7.15 -20.85 25.99
N ILE A 40 -7.30 -22.14 26.30
CA ILE A 40 -6.88 -23.24 25.41
C ILE A 40 -7.70 -23.27 24.12
N ALA A 41 -9.01 -23.04 24.21
CA ALA A 41 -9.88 -22.93 23.04
C ALA A 41 -9.58 -21.67 22.19
N SER A 42 -9.12 -20.59 22.84
CA SER A 42 -8.71 -19.35 22.15
C SER A 42 -7.31 -19.43 21.56
N SER A 43 -6.46 -20.37 21.98
CA SER A 43 -5.15 -20.64 21.37
C SER A 43 -5.26 -21.43 20.06
N GLY A 44 -6.02 -20.87 19.11
CA GLY A 44 -5.53 -20.61 17.76
C GLY A 44 -5.45 -21.79 16.78
N CYS A 45 -6.59 -22.17 16.19
CA CYS A 45 -6.56 -22.71 14.83
C CYS A 45 -6.04 -21.62 13.88
N ARG A 46 -4.82 -21.78 13.37
CA ARG A 46 -4.30 -20.91 12.30
C ARG A 46 -5.10 -21.20 11.03
N PHE A 47 -6.00 -20.30 10.65
CA PHE A 47 -6.74 -20.42 9.39
C PHE A 47 -5.89 -19.86 8.24
N LYS A 48 -5.76 -20.63 7.17
CA LYS A 48 -5.09 -20.19 5.95
C LYS A 48 -5.93 -19.11 5.27
N ASN A 49 -5.35 -17.94 5.02
CA ASN A 49 -6.03 -16.89 4.27
C ASN A 49 -6.24 -17.34 2.82
N SER A 50 -7.46 -17.23 2.30
CA SER A 50 -7.82 -17.57 0.92
C SER A 50 -7.26 -16.57 -0.10
N SER A 51 -7.04 -15.32 0.31
CA SER A 51 -6.62 -14.21 -0.55
C SER A 51 -5.47 -13.42 0.09
N PRO A 52 -4.26 -14.02 0.16
CA PRO A 52 -3.12 -13.38 0.82
C PRO A 52 -2.74 -12.06 0.13
N HIS A 53 -2.81 -11.96 -1.19
CA HIS A 53 -2.42 -10.78 -1.98
C HIS A 53 -3.05 -9.45 -1.51
N LEU A 54 -4.25 -9.47 -0.91
CA LEU A 54 -4.90 -8.26 -0.38
C LEU A 54 -4.18 -7.64 0.83
N LEU A 55 -3.28 -8.39 1.45
CA LEU A 55 -2.45 -7.94 2.57
C LEU A 55 -1.03 -7.54 2.12
N ASP A 56 -0.63 -7.85 0.89
CA ASP A 56 0.69 -7.49 0.37
C ASP A 56 0.74 -6.00 0.02
N PRO A 57 1.62 -5.20 0.64
CA PRO A 57 1.74 -3.79 0.32
C PRO A 57 2.21 -3.52 -1.12
N ILE A 58 2.94 -4.45 -1.76
CA ILE A 58 3.33 -4.30 -3.17
C ILE A 58 2.11 -4.43 -4.09
N TYR A 59 1.25 -5.42 -3.85
CA TYR A 59 -0.01 -5.57 -4.57
C TYR A 59 -0.90 -4.32 -4.44
N LEU A 60 -1.11 -3.82 -3.23
CA LEU A 60 -1.95 -2.64 -2.98
C LEU A 60 -1.42 -1.37 -3.68
N ASP A 61 -0.09 -1.19 -3.71
CA ASP A 61 0.53 -0.08 -4.43
C ASP A 61 0.38 -0.22 -5.95
N LEU A 62 0.54 -1.43 -6.50
CA LEU A 62 0.28 -1.69 -7.94
C LEU A 62 -1.18 -1.44 -8.31
N GLU A 63 -2.13 -1.83 -7.46
CA GLU A 63 -3.56 -1.58 -7.67
C GLU A 63 -3.85 -0.08 -7.69
N LYS A 64 -3.22 0.67 -6.79
CA LYS A 64 -3.33 2.14 -6.75
C LYS A 64 -2.80 2.78 -8.03
N GLU A 65 -1.65 2.33 -8.55
CA GLU A 65 -1.08 2.84 -9.81
C GLU A 65 -1.96 2.49 -11.02
N LEU A 66 -2.55 1.30 -11.05
CA LEU A 66 -3.53 0.91 -12.08
C LEU A 66 -4.73 1.86 -12.08
N ARG A 67 -5.36 2.08 -10.91
CA ARG A 67 -6.52 2.98 -10.79
C ARG A 67 -6.17 4.42 -11.18
N ALA A 68 -4.98 4.91 -10.80
CA ALA A 68 -4.51 6.23 -11.20
C ALA A 68 -4.33 6.33 -12.72
N THR A 69 -3.79 5.28 -13.35
CA THR A 69 -3.64 5.20 -14.81
C THR A 69 -5.00 5.20 -15.52
N GLU A 70 -5.97 4.46 -15.01
CA GLU A 70 -7.34 4.43 -15.54
C GLU A 70 -8.03 5.79 -15.49
N GLN A 71 -7.85 6.53 -14.39
CA GLN A 71 -8.34 7.90 -14.28
C GLN A 71 -7.70 8.81 -15.33
N GLN A 72 -6.38 8.72 -15.51
CA GLN A 72 -5.66 9.48 -16.54
C GLN A 72 -6.12 9.14 -17.95
N ILE A 73 -6.41 7.87 -18.25
CA ILE A 73 -7.01 7.45 -19.53
C ILE A 73 -8.36 8.14 -19.74
N GLY A 74 -9.21 8.17 -18.71
CA GLY A 74 -10.50 8.85 -18.76
C GLY A 74 -10.37 10.35 -19.05
N GLU A 75 -9.40 11.03 -18.44
CA GLU A 75 -9.12 12.44 -18.69
C GLU A 75 -8.57 12.70 -20.09
N VAL A 76 -7.62 11.89 -20.56
CA VAL A 76 -7.03 12.04 -21.90
C VAL A 76 -8.07 11.76 -22.99
N LYS A 77 -8.98 10.80 -22.80
CA LYS A 77 -10.08 10.57 -23.75
C LYS A 77 -10.97 11.81 -23.90
N LYS A 78 -11.29 12.50 -22.80
CA LYS A 78 -12.04 13.76 -22.84
C LYS A 78 -11.28 14.86 -23.60
N LYS A 79 -9.96 14.94 -23.41
CA LYS A 79 -9.09 15.89 -24.14
C LYS A 79 -9.00 15.58 -25.64
N ILE A 80 -9.01 14.30 -26.01
CA ILE A 80 -9.06 13.88 -27.42
C ILE A 80 -10.37 14.33 -28.04
N GLU A 81 -11.49 14.16 -27.35
CA GLU A 81 -12.80 14.60 -27.83
C GLU A 81 -12.82 16.11 -28.09
N SER A 82 -12.34 16.92 -27.12
CA SER A 82 -12.25 18.37 -27.30
C SER A 82 -11.31 18.76 -28.44
N ALA A 83 -10.13 18.13 -28.54
CA ALA A 83 -9.16 18.42 -29.60
C ALA A 83 -9.67 18.03 -31.00
N LYS A 84 -10.48 16.96 -31.11
CA LYS A 84 -11.17 16.60 -32.35
C LYS A 84 -12.18 17.65 -32.77
N ASP A 85 -12.95 18.17 -31.82
CA ASP A 85 -13.95 19.21 -32.08
C ASP A 85 -13.28 20.53 -32.53
N ASP A 86 -12.18 20.92 -31.88
CA ASP A 86 -11.38 22.09 -32.25
C ASP A 86 -10.74 21.93 -33.64
N PHE A 87 -10.21 20.74 -33.95
CA PHE A 87 -9.69 20.43 -35.29
C PHE A 87 -10.80 20.49 -36.35
N GLY A 88 -12.00 20.03 -36.03
CA GLY A 88 -13.17 20.09 -36.91
C GLY A 88 -13.62 21.52 -37.22
N LYS A 89 -13.55 22.42 -36.23
CA LYS A 89 -13.92 23.84 -36.37
C LYS A 89 -12.85 24.70 -37.04
N SER A 90 -11.58 24.28 -36.99
CA SER A 90 -10.46 25.04 -37.56
C SER A 90 -10.56 25.21 -39.08
N GLN A 91 -10.26 26.42 -39.57
CA GLN A 91 -10.30 26.72 -41.00
C GLN A 91 -9.23 25.94 -41.79
N PRO A 92 -9.55 25.43 -42.99
CA PRO A 92 -8.58 24.75 -43.85
C PRO A 92 -7.35 25.62 -44.16
N ARG A 93 -6.17 24.99 -44.26
CA ARG A 93 -4.88 25.63 -44.63
C ARG A 93 -4.41 26.77 -43.73
N THR A 94 -4.84 26.79 -42.47
CA THR A 94 -4.36 27.74 -41.45
C THR A 94 -3.31 27.10 -40.53
N ILE A 95 -2.49 27.95 -39.89
CA ILE A 95 -1.54 27.50 -38.84
C ILE A 95 -2.30 26.90 -37.65
N GLU A 96 -3.47 27.45 -37.32
CA GLU A 96 -4.34 26.95 -36.26
C GLU A 96 -4.72 25.49 -36.48
N ARG A 97 -5.15 25.13 -37.70
CA ARG A 97 -5.47 23.73 -38.05
C ARG A 97 -4.28 22.78 -37.86
N VAL A 98 -3.07 23.23 -38.22
CA VAL A 98 -1.84 22.43 -38.02
C VAL A 98 -1.55 22.25 -36.52
N ASN A 99 -1.74 23.29 -35.72
CA ASN A 99 -1.58 23.21 -34.27
C ASN A 99 -2.60 22.26 -33.63
N SER A 100 -3.89 22.39 -33.95
CA SER A 100 -4.95 21.50 -33.45
C SER A 100 -4.73 20.04 -33.87
N MET A 101 -4.25 19.80 -35.10
CA MET A 101 -3.86 18.46 -35.56
C MET A 101 -2.68 17.90 -34.74
N ASN A 102 -1.66 18.71 -34.47
CA ASN A 102 -0.51 18.30 -33.66
C ASN A 102 -0.92 17.98 -32.22
N ASP A 103 -1.81 18.77 -31.63
CA ASP A 103 -2.28 18.56 -30.26
C ASP A 103 -3.18 17.32 -30.15
N LEU A 104 -4.05 17.08 -31.13
CA LEU A 104 -4.77 15.82 -31.26
C LEU A 104 -3.81 14.63 -31.33
N GLY A 105 -2.80 14.70 -32.21
CA GLY A 105 -1.81 13.63 -32.35
C GLY A 105 -0.96 13.41 -31.09
N LYS A 106 -0.66 14.46 -30.32
CA LYS A 106 0.00 14.32 -29.00
C LYS A 106 -0.90 13.62 -27.99
N ALA A 107 -2.19 14.00 -27.94
CA ALA A 107 -3.16 13.40 -27.04
C ALA A 107 -3.38 11.92 -27.35
N GLU A 108 -3.49 11.55 -28.63
CA GLU A 108 -3.61 10.15 -29.07
C GLU A 108 -2.37 9.33 -28.72
N LYS A 109 -1.16 9.86 -28.95
CA LYS A 109 0.09 9.20 -28.54
C LYS A 109 0.17 9.02 -27.02
N MET A 110 -0.31 9.99 -26.25
CA MET A 110 -0.38 9.88 -24.80
C MET A 110 -1.36 8.78 -24.37
N LEU A 111 -2.52 8.69 -25.01
CA LEU A 111 -3.50 7.65 -24.75
C LEU A 111 -2.91 6.25 -24.97
N ILE A 112 -2.21 6.02 -26.08
CA ILE A 112 -1.57 4.73 -26.37
C ILE A 112 -0.59 4.35 -25.24
N ARG A 113 0.27 5.29 -24.82
CA ARG A 113 1.23 5.04 -23.72
C ARG A 113 0.54 4.71 -22.40
N LEU A 114 -0.56 5.38 -22.09
CA LEU A 114 -1.33 5.09 -20.87
C LEU A 114 -2.01 3.71 -20.94
N GLN A 115 -2.50 3.30 -22.12
CA GLN A 115 -3.07 1.96 -22.32
C GLN A 115 -2.01 0.87 -22.19
N GLU A 116 -0.82 1.06 -22.76
CA GLU A 116 0.33 0.16 -22.56
C GLU A 116 0.69 0.06 -21.07
N MET A 117 0.66 1.19 -20.35
CA MET A 117 0.92 1.24 -18.92
C MET A 117 -0.17 0.51 -18.10
N GLN A 118 -1.43 0.68 -18.47
CA GLN A 118 -2.55 -0.04 -17.84
C GLN A 118 -2.35 -1.56 -17.98
N GLU A 119 -2.02 -2.02 -19.18
CA GLU A 119 -1.77 -3.45 -19.44
C GLU A 119 -0.55 -3.97 -18.67
N PHE A 120 0.52 -3.17 -18.61
CA PHE A 120 1.69 -3.48 -17.79
C PHE A 120 1.32 -3.70 -16.31
N TYR A 121 0.54 -2.81 -15.71
CA TYR A 121 0.10 -2.95 -14.32
C TYR A 121 -0.83 -4.16 -14.12
N ASN A 122 -1.74 -4.41 -15.06
CA ASN A 122 -2.60 -5.60 -15.04
C ASN A 122 -1.79 -6.90 -15.02
N ILE A 123 -0.80 -7.01 -15.91
CA ILE A 123 0.08 -8.20 -15.97
C ILE A 123 0.86 -8.35 -14.66
N ARG A 124 1.38 -7.25 -14.11
CA ARG A 124 2.13 -7.28 -12.84
C ARG A 124 1.27 -7.67 -11.65
N LEU A 125 0.04 -7.17 -11.55
CA LEU A 125 -0.90 -7.53 -10.48
C LEU A 125 -1.22 -9.04 -10.50
N LYS A 126 -1.56 -9.58 -11.67
CA LYS A 126 -1.85 -11.01 -11.83
C LYS A 126 -0.64 -11.87 -11.48
N ARG A 127 0.55 -11.44 -11.90
CA ARG A 127 1.79 -12.13 -11.55
C ARG A 127 2.02 -12.10 -10.04
N ARG A 128 1.84 -10.94 -9.40
CA ARG A 128 2.06 -10.77 -7.97
C ARG A 128 1.08 -11.61 -7.15
N GLU A 129 -0.18 -11.69 -7.56
CA GLU A 129 -1.18 -12.55 -6.92
C GLU A 129 -0.74 -14.02 -6.83
N VAL A 130 -0.15 -14.54 -7.91
CA VAL A 130 0.39 -15.91 -7.95
C VAL A 130 1.62 -16.05 -7.05
N GLU A 131 2.55 -15.09 -7.11
CA GLU A 131 3.75 -15.07 -6.26
C GLU A 131 3.39 -14.99 -4.77
N ASP A 132 2.46 -14.13 -4.39
CA ASP A 132 1.98 -13.95 -3.02
C ASP A 132 1.35 -15.22 -2.49
N LYS A 133 0.54 -15.92 -3.30
CA LYS A 133 -0.05 -17.19 -2.91
C LYS A 133 1.03 -18.23 -2.60
N ILE A 134 2.04 -18.37 -3.47
CA ILE A 134 3.14 -19.33 -3.29
C ILE A 134 4.00 -18.96 -2.08
N ASN A 135 4.35 -17.69 -1.93
CA ASN A 135 5.21 -17.22 -0.84
C ASN A 135 4.50 -17.28 0.51
N TYR A 136 3.20 -16.95 0.54
CA TYR A 136 2.37 -17.09 1.73
C TYR A 136 2.25 -18.57 2.15
N GLU A 137 2.02 -19.49 1.21
CA GLU A 137 1.95 -20.92 1.51
C GLU A 137 3.24 -21.44 2.15
N LYS A 138 4.40 -21.02 1.63
CA LYS A 138 5.71 -21.35 2.21
C LYS A 138 5.89 -20.74 3.59
N ALA A 139 5.66 -19.43 3.74
CA ALA A 139 5.79 -18.74 5.03
C ALA A 139 4.82 -19.30 6.09
N PHE A 140 3.61 -19.68 5.70
CA PHE A 140 2.63 -20.29 6.58
C PHE A 140 3.11 -21.65 7.11
N ALA A 141 3.67 -22.49 6.22
CA ALA A 141 4.26 -23.77 6.58
C ALA A 141 5.49 -23.62 7.48
N ASP A 142 6.34 -22.63 7.20
CA ASP A 142 7.57 -22.35 7.95
C ASP A 142 7.33 -21.56 9.25
N ASN A 143 6.08 -21.17 9.54
CA ASN A 143 5.71 -20.22 10.60
C ASN A 143 6.50 -18.90 10.54
N ALA A 144 6.89 -18.47 9.34
CA ALA A 144 7.60 -17.24 9.10
C ALA A 144 6.67 -16.03 8.98
N ASP A 145 7.22 -14.84 9.20
CA ASP A 145 6.51 -13.58 8.96
C ASP A 145 6.27 -13.39 7.45
N TRP A 146 5.07 -12.95 7.10
CA TRP A 146 4.67 -12.60 5.74
C TRP A 146 3.76 -11.37 5.78
N PRO A 147 3.94 -10.36 4.92
CA PRO A 147 4.93 -10.21 3.83
C PRO A 147 6.37 -9.91 4.30
N ASP A 148 7.37 -10.15 3.45
CA ASP A 148 8.78 -9.81 3.75
C ASP A 148 9.02 -8.29 3.67
N LYS A 149 9.42 -7.70 4.80
CA LYS A 149 9.71 -6.27 4.91
C LYS A 149 10.88 -5.85 4.02
N LYS A 150 11.91 -6.69 3.87
CA LYS A 150 13.09 -6.38 3.05
C LYS A 150 12.73 -6.31 1.57
N GLU A 151 11.84 -7.19 1.12
CA GLU A 151 11.32 -7.15 -0.25
C GLU A 151 10.60 -5.83 -0.51
N PHE A 152 9.75 -5.38 0.42
CA PHE A 152 9.03 -4.13 0.28
C PHE A 152 9.97 -2.91 0.26
N GLU A 153 11.00 -2.88 1.10
CA GLU A 153 12.02 -1.83 1.06
C GLU A 153 12.76 -1.80 -0.28
N ALA A 154 13.17 -2.96 -0.80
CA ALA A 154 13.82 -3.07 -2.10
C ALA A 154 12.89 -2.60 -3.23
N TYR A 155 11.60 -2.90 -3.14
CA TYR A 155 10.58 -2.42 -4.07
C TYR A 155 10.50 -0.88 -4.07
N LEU A 156 10.43 -0.25 -2.89
CA LEU A 156 10.38 1.21 -2.78
C LEU A 156 11.63 1.89 -3.36
N VAL A 157 12.82 1.31 -3.12
CA VAL A 157 14.06 1.81 -3.71
C VAL A 157 14.00 1.72 -5.25
N ASN A 158 13.57 0.59 -5.80
CA ASN A 158 13.42 0.43 -7.24
C ASN A 158 12.40 1.42 -7.83
N LYS A 159 11.23 1.56 -7.20
CA LYS A 159 10.20 2.54 -7.58
C LYS A 159 10.76 3.96 -7.60
N LYS A 160 11.53 4.34 -6.59
CA LYS A 160 12.22 5.65 -6.53
C LYS A 160 13.22 5.83 -7.67
N LEU A 161 14.01 4.79 -8.01
CA LEU A 161 14.97 4.84 -9.10
C LEU A 161 14.29 4.96 -10.47
N MET A 162 13.16 4.28 -10.68
CA MET A 162 12.37 4.38 -11.91
C MET A 162 11.77 5.77 -12.09
N ASN A 163 11.31 6.38 -11.00
CA ASN A 163 10.72 7.73 -11.00
C ASN A 163 11.75 8.86 -10.99
N ALA A 164 13.04 8.56 -10.80
CA ALA A 164 14.08 9.56 -10.78
C ALA A 164 14.23 10.23 -12.16
N SER A 165 14.40 11.55 -12.17
CA SER A 165 14.57 12.32 -13.41
C SER A 165 15.73 11.77 -14.23
N ARG A 166 15.49 11.49 -15.52
CA ARG A 166 16.55 11.04 -16.43
C ARG A 166 17.58 12.13 -16.71
N ASN A 167 17.26 13.40 -16.47
CA ASN A 167 18.19 14.51 -16.66
C ASN A 167 19.35 14.44 -15.64
N TRP A 168 20.56 14.23 -16.13
CA TRP A 168 21.77 14.16 -15.31
C TRP A 168 22.04 15.45 -14.53
N ASN A 169 21.77 16.61 -15.15
CA ASN A 169 22.04 17.92 -14.56
C ASN A 169 21.17 18.23 -13.34
N LEU A 170 20.04 17.54 -13.17
CA LEU A 170 19.18 17.67 -11.99
C LEU A 170 19.60 16.74 -10.84
N ARG A 171 20.42 15.72 -11.12
CA ARG A 171 20.84 14.71 -10.13
C ARG A 171 22.16 15.05 -9.44
N VAL A 172 23.07 15.70 -10.15
CA VAL A 172 24.41 15.99 -9.61
C VAL A 172 24.36 17.30 -8.81
N PRO A 173 24.82 17.30 -7.54
CA PRO A 173 25.00 18.53 -6.78
C PRO A 173 25.89 19.48 -7.57
N LYS A 174 25.36 20.67 -7.89
CA LYS A 174 26.16 21.70 -8.56
C LYS A 174 27.17 22.20 -7.54
N LYS A 175 28.46 22.15 -7.89
CA LYS A 175 29.50 22.80 -7.09
C LYS A 175 29.13 24.27 -6.96
N GLU A 176 29.07 24.77 -5.73
CA GLU A 176 28.91 26.19 -5.49
C GLU A 176 30.05 26.92 -6.20
N VAL A 177 29.71 27.79 -7.15
CA VAL A 177 30.68 28.68 -7.77
C VAL A 177 31.06 29.67 -6.67
N LYS A 178 32.24 29.51 -6.08
CA LYS A 178 32.79 30.55 -5.21
C LYS A 178 33.01 31.77 -6.09
N ASP A 179 32.23 32.83 -5.86
CA ASP A 179 32.44 34.12 -6.49
C ASP A 179 33.87 34.56 -6.20
N THR A 180 34.75 34.41 -7.18
CA THR A 180 36.07 35.04 -7.11
C THR A 180 35.84 36.54 -7.27
N PRO A 181 36.24 37.38 -6.30
CA PRO A 181 36.06 38.82 -6.41
C PRO A 181 36.78 39.30 -7.67
N ASN A 182 36.04 40.04 -8.49
CA ASN A 182 36.55 40.67 -9.70
C ASN A 182 37.75 41.55 -9.29
N LYS A 183 38.95 41.21 -9.76
CA LYS A 183 40.10 42.10 -9.65
C LYS A 183 39.97 43.12 -10.77
N ASP A 184 39.39 44.27 -10.43
CA ASP A 184 39.52 45.50 -11.21
C ASP A 184 40.98 46.02 -11.15
#